data_AF-A0A1H7BW60-F1
#
_entry.id   AF-A0A1H7BW60-F1
#
_cell.length_a   1.000
_cell.length_b   1.000
_cell.length_c   1.000
_cell.angle_alpha   90.00
_cell.angle_beta   90.00
_cell.angle_gamma   90.00
#
_symmetry.space_group_name_H-M   'P 1'
#
loop_
_entity.id
_entity.type
_entity.pdbx_description
1 polymer ?
#
loop_
_entity_poly.entity_id
_entity_poly.type
_entity_poly.pdbx_seq_one_letter_code
_entity_poly.pdbx_strand_id
1 'polypeptide(L)'
;MDINDIAAKAAAKIDAARDAKVNAVKNAAASSVELQEAAQLLASAEQKYAKDYQAALRAEWTESDLRGFGLDTPGRKAGGRPRGKRTTRETASSTASSEQ
;
A
#
# COMPACT_ATOMS: atom_id res chain seq x y z
N MET A 1 -24.58 -19.75 -46.16
CA MET A 1 -23.84 -18.88 -45.23
C MET A 1 -22.81 -18.17 -46.06
N ASP A 2 -22.90 -16.85 -46.17
CA ASP A 2 -22.02 -16.09 -47.05
C ASP A 2 -20.72 -15.68 -46.32
N ILE A 3 -19.76 -15.17 -47.08
CA ILE A 3 -18.46 -14.78 -46.53
C ILE A 3 -18.56 -13.60 -45.56
N ASN A 4 -19.56 -12.73 -45.73
CA ASN A 4 -19.80 -11.58 -44.85
C ASN A 4 -20.37 -12.03 -43.51
N ASP A 5 -21.26 -13.04 -43.50
CA ASP A 5 -21.79 -13.67 -42.29
C ASP A 5 -20.68 -14.28 -41.44
N ILE A 6 -19.70 -14.95 -42.07
CA ILE A 6 -18.56 -15.55 -41.40
C ILE A 6 -17.66 -14.47 -40.80
N ALA A 7 -17.36 -13.42 -41.58
CA ALA A 7 -16.56 -12.29 -41.12
C ALA A 7 -17.22 -11.56 -39.93
N ALA A 8 -18.53 -11.32 -39.99
CA ALA A 8 -19.29 -10.69 -38.92
C ALA A 8 -19.26 -11.51 -37.61
N LYS A 9 -19.41 -12.84 -37.70
CA LYS A 9 -19.32 -13.73 -36.53
C LYS A 9 -17.91 -13.77 -35.95
N ALA A 10 -16.87 -13.75 -36.78
CA ALA A 10 -15.49 -13.70 -36.32
C ALA A 10 -15.19 -12.39 -35.59
N ALA A 11 -15.62 -11.25 -36.15
CA ALA A 11 -15.48 -9.93 -35.53
C ALA A 11 -16.19 -9.87 -34.17
N ALA A 12 -17.45 -10.28 -34.10
CA ALA A 12 -18.22 -10.31 -32.85
C ALA A 12 -17.55 -11.15 -31.75
N LYS A 13 -16.91 -12.28 -32.12
CA LYS A 13 -16.18 -13.12 -31.18
C LYS A 13 -14.91 -12.43 -30.64
N ILE A 14 -14.18 -11.71 -31.50
CA ILE A 14 -13.00 -10.94 -31.12
C ILE A 14 -13.41 -9.79 -30.18
N ASP A 15 -14.47 -9.07 -30.53
CA ASP A 15 -14.97 -7.96 -29.73
C ASP A 15 -15.43 -8.43 -28.34
N ALA A 16 -16.19 -9.53 -28.28
CA ALA A 16 -16.58 -10.12 -26.99
C ALA A 16 -15.37 -10.52 -26.13
N ALA A 17 -14.33 -11.09 -26.73
CA ALA A 17 -13.11 -11.45 -26.01
C ALA A 17 -12.32 -10.21 -25.55
N ARG A 18 -12.31 -9.14 -26.36
CA ARG A 18 -11.70 -7.85 -26.01
C ARG A 18 -12.45 -7.21 -24.85
N ASP A 19 -13.78 -7.16 -24.91
CA ASP A 19 -14.61 -6.55 -23.88
C ASP A 19 -14.44 -7.27 -22.54
N ALA A 20 -14.38 -8.60 -22.54
CA ALA A 20 -14.10 -9.38 -21.34
C ALA A 20 -12.74 -8.99 -20.71
N LYS A 21 -11.68 -8.87 -21.53
CA LYS A 21 -10.35 -8.46 -21.06
C LYS A 21 -10.35 -7.02 -20.52
N VAL A 22 -10.99 -6.10 -21.23
CA VAL A 22 -11.09 -4.69 -20.81
C VAL A 22 -11.87 -4.58 -19.49
N ASN A 23 -12.98 -5.30 -19.36
CA ASN A 23 -13.78 -5.30 -18.14
C ASN A 23 -13.02 -5.91 -16.96
N ALA A 24 -12.25 -6.98 -17.16
CA ALA A 24 -11.38 -7.52 -16.12
C ALA A 24 -10.37 -6.48 -15.61
N VAL A 25 -9.74 -5.72 -16.52
CA VAL A 25 -8.81 -4.64 -16.14
C VAL A 25 -9.53 -3.50 -15.41
N LYS A 26 -10.72 -3.09 -15.87
CA LYS A 26 -11.52 -2.06 -15.20
C LYS A 26 -11.88 -2.47 -13.77
N ASN A 27 -12.30 -3.72 -13.58
CA ASN A 27 -12.64 -4.25 -12.27
C ASN A 27 -11.41 -4.31 -11.35
N ALA A 28 -10.27 -4.76 -11.88
CA ALA A 28 -9.02 -4.75 -11.14
C ALA A 28 -8.62 -3.32 -10.74
N ALA A 29 -8.72 -2.35 -11.65
CA ALA A 29 -8.43 -0.95 -11.37
C ALA A 29 -9.36 -0.39 -10.27
N ALA A 30 -10.67 -0.65 -10.36
CA ALA A 30 -11.63 -0.24 -9.34
C ALA A 30 -11.28 -0.84 -7.96
N SER A 31 -11.05 -2.16 -7.90
CA SER A 31 -10.65 -2.82 -6.65
C SER A 31 -9.31 -2.32 -6.09
N SER A 32 -8.40 -1.84 -6.96
CA SER A 32 -7.12 -1.27 -6.52
C SER A 32 -7.30 0.09 -5.84
N VAL A 33 -8.28 0.89 -6.27
CA VAL A 33 -8.62 2.17 -5.64
C VAL A 33 -9.26 1.92 -4.29
N GLU A 34 -10.24 1.02 -4.21
CA GLU A 34 -10.86 0.61 -2.95
C GLU A 34 -9.82 0.08 -1.94
N LEU A 35 -8.85 -0.71 -2.40
CA LEU A 35 -7.76 -1.20 -1.56
C LEU A 35 -6.88 -0.06 -1.02
N GLN A 36 -6.57 0.95 -1.85
CA GLN A 36 -5.77 2.10 -1.42
C GLN A 36 -6.52 2.96 -0.41
N GLU A 37 -7.81 3.19 -0.63
CA GLU A 37 -8.68 3.93 0.30
C GLU A 37 -8.79 3.19 1.64
N ALA A 38 -9.04 1.88 1.61
CA ALA A 38 -9.07 1.05 2.82
C ALA A 38 -7.73 1.07 3.56
N ALA A 39 -6.60 1.01 2.84
CA ALA A 39 -5.28 1.10 3.45
C ALA A 39 -5.05 2.48 4.12
N GLN A 40 -5.56 3.56 3.52
CA GLN A 40 -5.45 4.90 4.10
C GLN A 40 -6.33 5.05 5.36
N LEU A 41 -7.54 4.51 5.32
CA LEU A 41 -8.43 4.47 6.50
C LEU A 41 -7.83 3.64 7.63
N LEU A 42 -7.28 2.46 7.30
CA LEU A 42 -6.58 1.61 8.26
C LEU A 42 -5.40 2.36 8.88
N ALA A 43 -4.55 3.01 8.07
CA ALA A 43 -3.40 3.75 8.57
C ALA A 43 -3.80 4.90 9.52
N SER A 44 -4.91 5.58 9.25
CA SER A 44 -5.47 6.61 10.12
C SER A 44 -6.02 6.03 11.42
N ALA A 45 -6.75 4.91 11.34
CA ALA A 45 -7.29 4.21 12.50
C ALA A 45 -6.18 3.65 13.40
N GLU A 46 -5.14 3.05 12.82
CA GLU A 46 -3.95 2.56 13.54
C GLU A 46 -3.25 3.69 14.29
N GLN A 47 -3.05 4.85 13.65
CA GLN A 47 -2.44 6.01 14.29
C GLN A 47 -3.27 6.53 15.46
N LYS A 48 -4.59 6.62 15.29
CA LYS A 48 -5.52 7.02 16.35
C LYS A 48 -5.46 6.03 17.51
N TYR A 49 -5.58 4.74 17.23
CA TYR A 49 -5.53 3.68 18.24
C TYR A 49 -4.22 3.73 19.03
N ALA A 50 -3.08 3.88 18.33
CA ALA A 50 -1.79 3.97 18.99
C ALA A 50 -1.69 5.20 19.90
N LYS A 51 -2.23 6.36 19.49
CA LYS A 51 -2.29 7.57 20.33
C LYS A 51 -3.14 7.34 21.59
N ASP A 52 -4.32 6.75 21.43
CA ASP A 52 -5.26 6.52 22.53
C ASP A 52 -4.73 5.47 23.51
N TYR A 53 -4.12 4.39 23.02
CA TYR A 53 -3.45 3.39 23.84
C TYR A 53 -2.33 4.02 24.69
N GLN A 54 -1.51 4.89 24.08
CA GLN A 54 -0.47 5.63 24.82
C GLN A 54 -1.05 6.64 25.82
N ALA A 55 -2.23 7.21 25.56
CA ALA A 55 -2.91 8.06 26.52
C ALA A 55 -3.38 7.24 27.74
N ALA A 56 -3.86 6.02 27.53
CA ALA A 56 -4.23 5.11 28.61
C ALA A 56 -3.01 4.76 29.48
N LEU A 57 -1.86 4.44 28.86
CA LEU A 57 -0.62 4.19 29.61
C LEU A 57 -0.17 5.39 30.45
N ARG A 58 -0.35 6.63 29.94
CA ARG A 58 -0.06 7.86 30.70
C ARG A 58 -1.06 8.13 31.81
N ALA A 59 -2.27 7.59 31.70
CA ALA A 59 -3.30 7.62 32.73
C ALA A 59 -3.15 6.44 33.73
N GLU A 60 -1.93 5.92 33.87
CA GLU A 60 -1.55 4.88 34.84
C GLU A 60 -2.16 3.49 34.61
N TRP A 61 -2.78 3.24 33.45
CA TRP A 61 -3.15 1.88 33.06
C TRP A 61 -1.93 1.09 32.62
N THR A 62 -1.83 -0.17 33.04
CA THR A 62 -0.75 -1.05 32.56
C THR A 62 -1.13 -1.74 31.25
N GLU A 63 -0.14 -2.23 30.52
CA GLU A 63 -0.40 -3.06 29.32
C GLU A 63 -1.19 -4.34 29.65
N SER A 64 -1.05 -4.87 30.88
CA SER A 64 -1.79 -6.05 31.32
C SER A 64 -3.26 -5.73 31.55
N ASP A 65 -3.58 -4.55 32.09
CA ASP A 65 -4.97 -4.09 32.27
C ASP A 65 -5.64 -3.90 30.90
N LEU A 66 -4.96 -3.23 29.97
CA LEU A 66 -5.45 -3.03 28.61
C LEU A 66 -5.69 -4.35 27.88
N ARG A 67 -4.76 -5.31 28.02
CA ARG A 67 -4.94 -6.66 27.48
C ARG A 67 -6.10 -7.39 28.16
N GLY A 68 -6.31 -7.18 29.46
CA GLY A 68 -7.47 -7.68 30.20
C GLY A 68 -8.80 -7.17 29.65
N PHE A 69 -8.82 -5.97 29.07
CA PHE A 69 -9.96 -5.41 28.33
C PHE A 69 -10.05 -5.86 26.87
N GLY A 70 -9.15 -6.73 26.40
CA GLY A 70 -9.08 -7.16 25.00
C GLY A 70 -8.44 -6.15 24.06
N LEU A 71 -7.73 -5.16 24.59
CA LEU A 71 -6.96 -4.19 23.80
C LEU A 71 -5.53 -4.70 23.60
N ASP A 72 -5.21 -5.10 22.37
CA ASP A 72 -3.86 -5.54 22.01
C ASP A 72 -2.92 -4.36 21.77
N THR A 73 -1.64 -4.57 22.04
CA THR A 73 -0.62 -3.55 21.79
C THR A 73 -0.61 -3.14 20.31
N PRO A 74 -0.73 -1.84 19.98
CA PRO A 74 -0.71 -1.38 18.60
C PRO A 74 0.57 -1.86 17.87
N GLY A 75 0.40 -2.56 16.74
CA GLY A 75 1.53 -3.10 15.95
C GLY A 75 2.46 -2.02 15.41
N ARG A 76 1.96 -0.78 15.23
CA ARG A 76 2.77 0.41 14.97
C ARG A 76 2.88 1.24 16.24
N LYS A 77 4.11 1.47 16.73
CA LYS A 77 4.37 2.42 17.82
C LYS A 77 3.80 3.80 17.43
N ALA A 78 2.96 4.36 18.29
CA ALA A 78 2.43 5.71 18.14
C ALA A 78 3.60 6.70 18.01
N GLY A 79 3.91 7.15 16.80
CA GLY A 79 4.91 8.21 16.59
C GLY A 79 6.39 7.77 16.59
N GLY A 80 6.72 6.57 16.09
CA GLY A 80 8.10 6.31 15.65
C GLY A 80 8.35 6.91 14.26
N ARG A 81 9.00 8.08 14.20
CA ARG A 81 9.46 8.74 12.95
C ARG A 81 10.03 7.69 11.98
N PRO A 82 9.68 7.69 10.68
CA PRO A 82 10.30 6.80 9.72
C PRO A 82 11.82 6.91 9.84
N ARG A 83 12.53 5.79 10.01
CA ARG A 83 14.00 5.79 9.99
C ARG A 83 14.42 6.21 8.59
N GLY A 84 14.67 7.51 8.42
CA GLY A 84 15.11 8.10 7.16
C GLY A 84 16.28 7.30 6.64
N LYS A 85 16.18 6.89 5.37
CA LYS A 85 17.21 6.18 4.63
C LYS A 85 18.52 6.96 4.77
N ARG A 86 19.54 6.34 5.37
CA ARG A 86 20.87 6.94 5.52
C ARG A 86 21.47 7.10 4.12
N THR A 87 21.35 8.29 3.53
CA THR A 87 22.09 8.63 2.31
C THR A 87 23.58 8.59 2.66
N THR A 88 24.26 7.54 2.21
CA THR A 88 25.71 7.46 2.17
C THR A 88 26.21 8.59 1.27
N ARG A 89 26.85 9.58 1.88
CA ARG A 89 27.60 10.62 1.18
C ARG A 89 28.85 9.97 0.61
N GLU A 90 28.83 9.64 -0.68
CA GLU A 90 30.05 9.30 -1.41
C GLU A 90 30.92 10.57 -1.46
N THR A 91 31.99 10.57 -0.68
CA THR A 91 33.09 11.50 -0.84
C THR A 91 33.87 11.07 -2.08
N ALA A 92 33.67 11.77 -3.19
CA ALA A 92 34.60 11.78 -4.29
C ALA A 92 35.92 12.39 -3.80
N SER A 93 36.87 11.53 -3.42
CA SER A 93 38.25 11.92 -3.19
C SER A 93 38.95 11.97 -4.54
N SER A 94 39.04 13.18 -5.08
CA SER A 94 40.01 13.57 -6.09
C SER A 94 41.43 13.40 -5.54
N THR A 95 42.14 12.37 -6.00
CA THR A 95 43.59 12.28 -5.86
C THR A 95 44.21 12.61 -7.20
N ALA A 96 44.58 13.89 -7.33
CA ALA A 96 45.69 14.30 -8.18
C ALA A 96 46.98 14.09 -7.37
N SER A 97 47.89 13.26 -7.87
CA SER A 97 49.32 13.21 -7.54
C SER A 97 49.98 12.55 -8.76
N SER A 98 50.68 13.30 -9.61
CA SER A 98 52.11 13.62 -9.52
C SER A 98 53.03 12.39 -9.59
N GLU A 99 54.09 12.55 -10.39
CA GLU A 99 55.26 11.67 -10.60
C GLU A 99 55.02 10.51 -11.61
N GLN A 100 55.83 10.28 -12.64
CA GLN A 100 57.18 10.75 -12.99
C GLN A 100 57.43 10.50 -14.49
#